data_AF-A0A919JBW0-F1
#
_entry.id   AF-A0A919JBW0-F1
#
_cell.length_a   1.000
_cell.length_b   1.000
_cell.length_c   1.000
_cell.angle_alpha   90.00
_cell.angle_beta   90.00
_cell.angle_gamma   90.00
#
_symmetry.space_group_name_H-M   'P 1'
#
loop_
_entity.id
_entity.type
_entity.pdbx_description
1 polymer ?
#
loop_
_entity_poly.entity_id
_entity_poly.type
_entity_poly.pdbx_seq_one_letter_code
_entity_poly.pdbx_strand_id
1 'polypeptide(L)'
;MTHHLSIRKHAPVWLVAALLLASLTACPAVDQAADALDNAVSLIQSTQKTIQQESSAWRNELPQLQSDLAAQAAKLEGQGNADAQQLVTDTANQVRSLAQDTIALAGLTAEQLVAKFGAEIRCNVDFVRSRVEATLGELVSRIKFWQQKKTYRPPPQRVCQITPDSAELHSTGQSGGWSMTQPPDKIVGVYGYDFRADALPTVELRNSAGVTKRASAVAVAFVTRYQINLNFGPESFDTLATGDQYVAVWPDRTVNAITLALIVPASLHIVSVEMPATVRAVADSVRPVVTVLNDGGSDSHAFQITWSPGPNDPLKTVPVTNLGAGEKQRYVLPAYTYPNAGSRPTDIQVGSSDSRHSVIDVTPYANVPHQQDEPIRGQWPGSGGEPGYTKSDWGLDAITLGNGCEIDTSRGGGSFTVQDIDKPGIEYLISYPAGYAFNFGDNTIWRSFSALAANYDQQARLATPVVTLKGLGSHGIFGSRGPERFNGTFTVYSMCPQ
;
A
#
# COMPACT_ATOMS: atom_id res chain seq x y z
N MET A 1 67.25 -99.29 -29.26
CA MET A 1 66.46 -98.72 -28.15
C MET A 1 65.31 -97.94 -28.77
N THR A 2 64.16 -98.58 -29.00
CA THR A 2 62.98 -98.59 -28.07
C THR A 2 62.42 -97.18 -27.90
N HIS A 3 61.21 -96.76 -28.29
CA HIS A 3 59.89 -97.37 -28.53
C HIS A 3 59.11 -96.40 -29.47
N HIS A 4 58.46 -96.80 -30.58
CA HIS A 4 57.14 -97.44 -30.74
C HIS A 4 55.93 -96.49 -31.00
N LEU A 5 55.26 -96.73 -32.15
CA LEU A 5 53.81 -96.62 -32.50
C LEU A 5 53.20 -95.23 -32.76
N SER A 6 52.23 -95.00 -33.68
CA SER A 6 51.50 -95.86 -34.62
C SER A 6 50.49 -95.04 -35.46
N ILE A 7 50.48 -95.26 -36.77
CA ILE A 7 49.35 -95.55 -37.69
C ILE A 7 47.96 -94.91 -37.43
N ARG A 8 47.42 -94.20 -38.45
CA ARG A 8 46.16 -94.49 -39.20
C ARG A 8 45.95 -93.41 -40.28
N LYS A 9 46.05 -93.76 -41.58
CA LYS A 9 44.95 -94.18 -42.49
C LYS A 9 43.78 -93.19 -42.55
N HIS A 10 43.63 -92.50 -43.69
CA HIS A 10 42.46 -92.53 -44.59
C HIS A 10 42.47 -91.31 -45.55
N ALA A 11 42.57 -91.57 -46.86
CA ALA A 11 41.96 -90.77 -47.93
C ALA A 11 40.41 -90.78 -47.73
N PRO A 12 39.55 -89.94 -48.36
CA PRO A 12 39.68 -89.37 -49.71
C PRO A 12 38.99 -87.99 -49.93
N VAL A 13 38.75 -87.65 -51.21
CA VAL A 13 37.77 -86.67 -51.73
C VAL A 13 38.26 -85.23 -51.88
N TRP A 14 39.17 -85.06 -52.84
CA TRP A 14 39.12 -83.91 -53.75
C TRP A 14 37.93 -84.09 -54.73
N LEU A 15 37.29 -82.98 -55.12
CA LEU A 15 36.03 -82.85 -55.88
C LEU A 15 34.80 -83.28 -55.07
N VAL A 16 34.01 -82.39 -54.46
CA VAL A 16 32.93 -81.61 -55.13
C VAL A 16 32.66 -80.24 -54.47
N ALA A 17 33.35 -79.87 -53.38
CA ALA A 17 33.00 -78.68 -52.58
C ALA A 17 33.68 -77.35 -53.02
N ALA A 18 34.12 -77.21 -54.26
CA ALA A 18 34.78 -76.00 -54.78
C ALA A 18 33.91 -75.19 -55.78
N LEU A 19 32.62 -75.50 -55.90
CA LEU A 19 31.67 -74.82 -56.79
C LEU A 19 30.36 -74.40 -56.10
N LEU A 20 30.45 -74.07 -54.81
CA LEU A 20 29.33 -73.51 -54.01
C LEU A 20 29.77 -72.29 -53.16
N LEU A 21 30.93 -71.70 -53.46
CA LEU A 21 31.51 -70.56 -52.72
C LEU A 21 31.48 -69.23 -53.50
N ALA A 22 30.62 -69.10 -54.51
CA ALA A 22 30.51 -67.89 -55.33
C ALA A 22 29.05 -67.43 -55.55
N SER A 23 28.26 -67.40 -54.47
CA SER A 23 27.02 -66.62 -54.42
C SER A 23 26.68 -66.24 -52.97
N LEU A 24 27.63 -65.58 -52.30
CA LEU A 24 27.29 -64.54 -51.32
C LEU A 24 26.82 -63.32 -52.12
N THR A 25 25.72 -63.47 -52.87
CA THR A 25 24.94 -62.32 -53.31
C THR A 25 24.41 -61.68 -52.05
N ALA A 26 24.77 -60.41 -51.83
CA ALA A 26 24.19 -59.54 -50.83
C ALA A 26 22.73 -59.92 -50.60
N CYS A 27 22.36 -60.28 -49.36
CA CYS A 27 20.97 -60.58 -49.05
C CYS A 27 20.15 -59.34 -49.41
N PRO A 28 19.33 -59.37 -50.48
CA PRO A 28 18.62 -58.19 -50.93
C PRO A 28 17.69 -57.64 -49.84
N ALA A 29 17.28 -58.49 -48.88
CA ALA A 29 16.47 -58.11 -47.72
C ALA A 29 17.17 -57.17 -46.72
N VAL A 30 18.50 -57.19 -46.60
CA VAL A 30 19.23 -56.29 -45.68
C VAL A 30 19.40 -54.91 -46.30
N ASP A 31 19.76 -54.86 -47.58
CA ASP A 31 19.92 -53.60 -48.33
C ASP A 31 18.56 -52.90 -48.52
N GLN A 32 17.49 -53.65 -48.81
CA GLN A 32 16.14 -53.11 -48.94
C GLN A 32 15.59 -52.49 -47.64
N ALA A 33 15.94 -53.06 -46.49
CA ALA A 33 15.54 -52.50 -45.20
C ALA A 33 16.30 -51.20 -44.88
N ALA A 34 17.59 -51.14 -45.21
CA ALA A 34 18.37 -49.91 -45.08
C ALA A 34 17.82 -48.80 -46.00
N ASP A 35 17.55 -49.13 -47.27
CA ASP A 35 16.96 -48.20 -48.25
C ASP A 35 15.58 -47.68 -47.80
N ALA A 36 14.72 -48.54 -47.24
CA ALA A 36 13.41 -48.13 -46.74
C ALA A 36 13.52 -47.17 -45.54
N LEU A 37 14.48 -47.42 -44.64
CA LEU A 37 14.73 -46.54 -43.50
C LEU A 37 15.33 -45.19 -43.92
N ASP A 38 16.25 -45.17 -44.89
CA ASP A 38 16.83 -43.94 -45.43
C ASP A 38 15.78 -43.12 -46.19
N ASN A 39 14.88 -43.79 -46.93
CA ASN A 39 13.73 -43.15 -47.56
C ASN A 39 12.77 -42.56 -46.51
N ALA A 40 12.48 -43.28 -45.42
CA ALA A 40 11.65 -42.76 -44.32
C ALA A 40 12.29 -41.52 -43.67
N VAL A 41 13.60 -41.54 -43.43
CA VAL A 41 14.35 -40.37 -42.94
C VAL A 41 14.25 -39.20 -43.91
N SER A 42 14.46 -39.44 -45.21
CA SER A 42 14.39 -38.41 -46.25
C SER A 42 13.00 -37.78 -46.34
N LEU A 43 11.94 -38.58 -46.26
CA LEU A 43 10.55 -38.09 -46.23
C LEU A 43 10.31 -37.18 -45.03
N ILE A 44 10.70 -37.62 -43.82
CA ILE A 44 10.53 -36.82 -42.60
C ILE A 44 11.32 -35.51 -42.69
N GLN A 45 12.57 -35.54 -43.17
CA GLN A 45 13.41 -34.35 -43.31
C GLN A 45 12.87 -33.37 -44.37
N SER A 46 12.33 -33.88 -45.48
CA SER A 46 11.68 -33.05 -46.50
C SER A 46 10.44 -32.35 -45.92
N THR A 47 9.59 -33.09 -45.22
CA THR A 47 8.42 -32.53 -44.52
C THR A 47 8.81 -31.48 -43.49
N GLN A 48 9.87 -31.72 -42.69
CA GLN A 48 10.40 -30.71 -41.77
C GLN A 48 10.79 -29.42 -42.49
N LYS A 49 11.48 -29.53 -43.63
CA LYS A 49 11.91 -28.37 -44.42
C LYS A 49 10.73 -27.57 -44.97
N THR A 50 9.69 -28.24 -45.45
CA THR A 50 8.47 -27.57 -45.93
C THR A 50 7.75 -26.85 -44.78
N ILE A 51 7.59 -27.50 -43.64
CA ILE A 51 6.99 -26.91 -42.43
C ILE A 51 7.82 -25.74 -41.90
N GLN A 52 9.14 -25.77 -42.10
CA GLN A 52 10.04 -24.67 -41.76
C GLN A 52 9.85 -23.44 -42.65
N GLN A 53 9.45 -23.63 -43.90
CA GLN A 53 9.23 -22.55 -44.85
C GLN A 53 7.84 -21.91 -44.64
N GLU A 54 6.85 -22.72 -44.26
CA GLU A 54 5.46 -22.29 -44.11
C GLU A 54 4.85 -22.80 -42.80
N SER A 55 4.57 -21.88 -41.86
CA SER A 55 4.10 -22.22 -40.51
C SER A 55 2.75 -22.95 -40.45
N SER A 56 1.94 -22.91 -41.52
CA SER A 56 0.68 -23.64 -41.65
C SER A 56 0.79 -24.94 -42.47
N ALA A 57 1.92 -25.22 -43.12
CA ALA A 57 2.05 -26.36 -44.02
C ALA A 57 1.87 -27.70 -43.31
N TRP A 58 2.15 -27.78 -41.99
CA TRP A 58 1.97 -29.00 -41.19
C TRP A 58 0.56 -29.60 -41.31
N ARG A 59 -0.47 -28.79 -41.60
CA ARG A 59 -1.86 -29.26 -41.79
C ARG A 59 -2.00 -30.23 -42.95
N ASN A 60 -1.22 -30.01 -44.01
CA ASN A 60 -1.25 -30.83 -45.23
C ASN A 60 -0.10 -31.82 -45.25
N GLU A 61 1.07 -31.43 -44.74
CA GLU A 61 2.29 -32.23 -44.79
C GLU A 61 2.26 -33.42 -43.83
N LEU A 62 1.67 -33.31 -42.63
CA LEU A 62 1.64 -34.42 -41.68
C LEU A 62 0.74 -35.58 -42.14
N PRO A 63 -0.49 -35.36 -42.65
CA PRO A 63 -1.29 -36.42 -43.24
C PRO A 63 -0.61 -37.08 -44.44
N GLN A 64 0.07 -36.29 -45.29
CA GLN A 64 0.81 -36.82 -46.44
C GLN A 64 1.99 -37.69 -45.99
N LEU A 65 2.79 -37.20 -45.04
CA LEU A 65 3.91 -37.95 -44.47
C LEU A 65 3.45 -39.28 -43.83
N GLN A 66 2.31 -39.28 -43.14
CA GLN A 66 1.74 -40.51 -42.60
C GLN A 66 1.43 -41.51 -43.73
N SER A 67 0.77 -41.05 -44.79
CA SER A 67 0.44 -41.89 -45.95
C SER A 67 1.70 -42.46 -46.60
N ASP A 68 2.73 -41.63 -46.79
CA ASP A 68 3.99 -42.03 -47.42
C ASP A 68 4.75 -43.04 -46.55
N LEU A 69 4.81 -42.84 -45.23
CA LEU A 69 5.43 -43.79 -44.30
C LEU A 69 4.67 -45.11 -44.23
N ALA A 70 3.34 -45.09 -44.27
CA ALA A 70 2.53 -46.31 -44.33
C ALA A 70 2.78 -47.09 -45.64
N ALA A 71 2.93 -46.39 -46.77
CA ALA A 71 3.32 -47.01 -48.03
C ALA A 71 4.73 -47.63 -47.98
N GLN A 72 5.67 -47.02 -47.25
CA GLN A 72 6.99 -47.62 -47.02
C GLN A 72 6.92 -48.86 -46.12
N ALA A 73 6.11 -48.84 -45.06
CA ALA A 73 5.88 -50.02 -44.21
C ALA A 73 5.29 -51.19 -45.02
N ALA A 74 4.33 -50.92 -45.91
CA ALA A 74 3.73 -51.92 -46.77
C ALA A 74 4.71 -52.52 -47.80
N LYS A 75 5.76 -51.79 -48.22
CA LYS A 75 6.82 -52.35 -49.07
C LYS A 75 7.70 -53.36 -48.33
N LEU A 76 7.84 -53.20 -47.01
CA LEU A 76 8.58 -54.12 -46.16
C LEU A 76 7.78 -55.40 -45.82
N GLU A 77 6.45 -55.36 -45.95
CA GLU A 77 5.58 -56.54 -45.84
C GLU A 77 5.94 -57.57 -46.92
N GLY A 78 6.44 -58.73 -46.48
CA GLY A 78 6.87 -59.83 -47.37
C GLY A 78 8.37 -59.86 -47.67
N GLN A 79 9.15 -58.88 -47.20
CA GLN A 79 10.61 -58.83 -47.43
C GLN A 79 11.45 -59.39 -46.26
N GLY A 80 10.81 -59.85 -45.18
CA GLY A 80 11.46 -60.61 -44.11
C GLY A 80 12.17 -59.80 -43.01
N ASN A 81 12.03 -58.47 -42.98
CA ASN A 81 12.58 -57.62 -41.92
C ASN A 81 11.48 -57.04 -41.01
N ALA A 82 10.98 -57.89 -40.10
CA ALA A 82 9.87 -57.56 -39.20
C ALA A 82 10.19 -56.38 -38.27
N ASP A 83 11.44 -56.24 -37.83
CA ASP A 83 11.86 -55.14 -36.94
C ASP A 83 11.86 -53.79 -37.66
N ALA A 84 12.37 -53.74 -38.89
CA ALA A 84 12.33 -52.52 -39.71
C ALA A 84 10.88 -52.15 -40.09
N GLN A 85 10.07 -53.14 -40.46
CA GLN A 85 8.64 -52.94 -40.73
C GLN A 85 7.92 -52.37 -39.50
N GLN A 86 8.16 -52.95 -38.31
CA GLN A 86 7.56 -52.47 -37.07
C GLN A 86 8.02 -51.05 -36.75
N LEU A 87 9.30 -50.72 -36.90
CA LEU A 87 9.83 -49.38 -36.66
C LEU A 87 9.21 -48.32 -37.58
N VAL A 88 9.07 -48.62 -38.89
CA VAL A 88 8.43 -47.70 -39.84
C VAL A 88 6.94 -47.56 -39.54
N THR A 89 6.27 -48.66 -39.17
CA THR A 89 4.86 -48.66 -38.75
C THR A 89 4.64 -47.83 -37.47
N ASP A 90 5.49 -47.99 -36.47
CA ASP A 90 5.45 -47.22 -35.23
C ASP A 90 5.71 -45.73 -35.50
N THR A 91 6.61 -45.43 -36.43
CA THR A 91 6.88 -44.06 -36.88
C THR A 91 5.67 -43.46 -37.59
N ALA A 92 5.03 -44.19 -38.51
CA ALA A 92 3.80 -43.76 -39.18
C ALA A 92 2.66 -43.52 -38.17
N ASN A 93 2.52 -44.41 -37.18
CA ASN A 93 1.54 -44.26 -36.10
C ASN A 93 1.81 -43.04 -35.22
N GLN A 94 3.08 -42.71 -34.97
CA GLN A 94 3.43 -41.51 -34.20
C GLN A 94 3.24 -40.22 -35.00
N VAL A 95 3.53 -40.23 -36.31
CA VAL A 95 3.18 -39.10 -37.19
C VAL A 95 1.66 -38.90 -37.23
N ARG A 96 0.88 -39.99 -37.30
CA ARG A 96 -0.58 -39.94 -37.19
C ARG A 96 -1.04 -39.35 -35.86
N SER A 97 -0.48 -39.82 -34.75
CA SER A 97 -0.79 -39.29 -33.41
C SER A 97 -0.43 -37.82 -33.31
N LEU A 98 0.73 -37.41 -33.84
CA LEU A 98 1.15 -36.01 -33.88
C LEU A 98 0.18 -35.18 -34.72
N ALA A 99 -0.23 -35.66 -35.90
CA ALA A 99 -1.21 -34.99 -36.75
C ALA A 99 -2.55 -34.82 -36.01
N GLN A 100 -3.07 -35.89 -35.40
CA GLN A 100 -4.33 -35.87 -34.64
C GLN A 100 -4.24 -34.95 -33.43
N ASP A 101 -3.15 -35.00 -32.65
CA ASP A 101 -2.91 -34.12 -31.51
C ASP A 101 -2.79 -32.66 -31.94
N THR A 102 -2.14 -32.40 -33.07
CA THR A 102 -1.91 -31.04 -33.59
C THR A 102 -3.18 -30.46 -34.20
N ILE A 103 -3.97 -31.28 -34.91
CA ILE A 103 -5.29 -30.91 -35.41
C ILE A 103 -6.28 -30.71 -34.27
N ALA A 104 -6.27 -31.57 -33.24
CA ALA A 104 -7.08 -31.37 -32.05
C ALA A 104 -6.70 -30.06 -31.36
N LEU A 105 -5.41 -29.79 -31.18
CA LEU A 105 -4.92 -28.54 -30.60
C LEU A 105 -5.32 -27.31 -31.44
N ALA A 106 -5.22 -27.39 -32.77
CA ALA A 106 -5.55 -26.28 -33.67
C ALA A 106 -7.05 -26.13 -33.98
N GLY A 107 -7.84 -27.19 -33.81
CA GLY A 107 -9.27 -27.27 -34.10
C GLY A 107 -10.15 -26.94 -32.90
N LEU A 108 -9.56 -26.77 -31.72
CA LEU A 108 -10.24 -26.19 -30.57
C LEU A 108 -10.57 -24.72 -30.86
N THR A 109 -11.85 -24.38 -30.99
CA THR A 109 -12.31 -22.99 -31.13
C THR A 109 -12.23 -22.27 -29.78
N ALA A 110 -11.98 -20.95 -29.81
CA ALA A 110 -11.86 -20.10 -28.61
C ALA A 110 -12.99 -20.31 -27.59
N GLU A 111 -14.22 -20.56 -28.06
CA GLU A 111 -15.42 -20.74 -27.23
C GLU A 111 -15.50 -22.12 -26.55
N GLN A 112 -15.03 -23.20 -27.17
CA GLN A 112 -15.01 -24.55 -26.55
C GLN A 112 -13.83 -24.72 -25.56
N LEU A 113 -12.78 -23.92 -25.71
CA LEU A 113 -11.61 -23.87 -24.84
C LEU A 113 -11.87 -23.18 -23.51
N VAL A 114 -12.59 -22.07 -23.54
CA VAL A 114 -13.01 -21.32 -22.34
C VAL A 114 -13.90 -22.19 -21.45
N ALA A 115 -14.84 -22.94 -22.04
CA ALA A 115 -15.84 -23.71 -21.30
C ALA A 115 -15.31 -25.01 -20.63
N LYS A 116 -14.16 -25.56 -21.08
CA LYS A 116 -13.64 -26.83 -20.57
C LYS A 116 -12.28 -26.72 -19.86
N PHE A 117 -11.50 -25.66 -20.12
CA PHE A 117 -10.13 -25.55 -19.62
C PHE A 117 -9.75 -24.17 -19.03
N GLY A 118 -10.60 -23.15 -19.07
CA GLY A 118 -10.39 -21.87 -18.36
C GLY A 118 -9.12 -21.07 -18.72
N ALA A 119 -8.26 -21.57 -19.61
CA ALA A 119 -7.00 -20.95 -20.00
C ALA A 119 -6.80 -21.12 -21.52
N GLU A 120 -6.63 -19.98 -22.18
CA GLU A 120 -6.58 -19.76 -23.62
C GLU A 120 -5.47 -20.56 -24.35
N ILE A 121 -5.69 -20.93 -25.61
CA ILE A 121 -4.58 -21.30 -26.51
C ILE A 121 -3.73 -20.06 -26.72
N ARG A 122 -2.65 -19.95 -25.95
CA ARG A 122 -1.64 -18.89 -26.06
C ARG A 122 -0.32 -19.37 -26.64
N CYS A 123 -0.19 -20.66 -26.92
CA CYS A 123 0.92 -21.15 -27.70
C CYS A 123 0.66 -20.82 -29.20
N ASN A 124 1.36 -19.82 -29.74
CA ASN A 124 1.26 -19.40 -31.16
C ASN A 124 1.44 -20.58 -32.14
N VAL A 125 0.97 -20.45 -33.38
CA VAL A 125 1.22 -21.38 -34.50
C VAL A 125 2.71 -21.70 -34.65
N ASP A 126 3.60 -20.74 -34.37
CA ASP A 126 5.05 -20.97 -34.37
C ASP A 126 5.50 -21.96 -33.28
N PHE A 127 4.81 -22.00 -32.14
CA PHE A 127 5.06 -22.98 -31.09
C PHE A 127 4.59 -24.37 -31.52
N VAL A 128 3.44 -24.48 -32.20
CA VAL A 128 2.96 -25.72 -32.82
C VAL A 128 3.94 -26.22 -33.88
N ARG A 129 4.44 -25.33 -34.74
CA ARG A 129 5.48 -25.62 -35.72
C ARG A 129 6.73 -26.17 -35.02
N SER A 130 7.22 -25.51 -33.96
CA SER A 130 8.40 -25.96 -33.22
C SER A 130 8.23 -27.35 -32.61
N ARG A 131 7.00 -27.70 -32.17
CA ARG A 131 6.65 -29.05 -31.71
C ARG A 131 6.78 -30.05 -32.83
N VAL A 132 6.14 -29.77 -33.97
CA VAL A 132 6.18 -30.66 -35.12
C VAL A 132 7.62 -30.88 -35.58
N GLU A 133 8.42 -29.83 -35.68
CA GLU A 133 9.84 -29.92 -36.01
C GLU A 133 10.61 -30.80 -35.01
N ALA A 134 10.42 -30.59 -33.71
CA ALA A 134 11.08 -31.36 -32.65
C ALA A 134 10.67 -32.84 -32.68
N THR A 135 9.38 -33.14 -32.80
CA THR A 135 8.88 -34.53 -32.87
C THR A 135 9.39 -35.24 -34.12
N LEU A 136 9.31 -34.60 -35.29
CA LEU A 136 9.85 -35.17 -36.53
C LEU A 136 11.37 -35.40 -36.44
N GLY A 137 12.10 -34.50 -35.78
CA GLY A 137 13.54 -34.63 -35.57
C GLY A 137 13.88 -35.80 -34.65
N GLU A 138 13.03 -36.05 -33.66
CA GLU A 138 13.15 -37.22 -32.78
C GLU A 138 12.86 -38.52 -33.52
N LEU A 139 11.85 -38.55 -34.41
CA LEU A 139 11.57 -39.72 -35.24
C LEU A 139 12.76 -40.07 -36.14
N VAL A 140 13.37 -39.07 -36.78
CA VAL A 140 14.61 -39.24 -37.56
C VAL A 140 15.73 -39.76 -36.67
N SER A 141 15.89 -39.18 -35.48
CA SER A 141 16.91 -39.60 -34.53
C SER A 141 16.71 -41.05 -34.11
N ARG A 142 15.46 -41.48 -33.85
CA ARG A 142 15.12 -42.86 -33.48
C ARG A 142 15.40 -43.85 -34.61
N ILE A 143 15.09 -43.49 -35.86
CA ILE A 143 15.39 -44.36 -37.02
C ILE A 143 16.90 -44.52 -37.18
N LYS A 144 17.66 -43.42 -37.15
CA LYS A 144 19.14 -43.43 -37.21
C LYS A 144 19.76 -44.13 -36.01
N PHE A 145 19.12 -44.04 -34.87
CA PHE A 145 19.52 -44.67 -33.62
C PHE A 145 19.31 -46.18 -33.64
N TRP A 146 18.20 -46.66 -34.23
CA TRP A 146 17.94 -48.08 -34.42
C TRP A 146 19.00 -48.69 -35.35
N GLN A 147 19.38 -47.95 -36.41
CA GLN A 147 20.55 -48.29 -37.24
C GLN A 147 21.87 -48.36 -36.43
N GLN A 148 21.96 -47.70 -35.25
CA GLN A 148 23.17 -47.56 -34.44
C GLN A 148 23.16 -48.26 -33.05
N LYS A 149 22.09 -48.98 -32.67
CA LYS A 149 21.94 -49.74 -31.39
C LYS A 149 22.29 -48.98 -30.08
N LYS A 150 21.81 -47.75 -29.86
CA LYS A 150 22.06 -47.00 -28.59
C LYS A 150 20.86 -47.08 -27.62
N THR A 151 20.76 -46.22 -26.59
CA THR A 151 19.59 -46.08 -25.66
C THR A 151 18.71 -44.85 -25.95
N TYR A 152 17.38 -45.02 -26.11
CA TYR A 152 16.43 -43.97 -26.56
C TYR A 152 16.23 -42.91 -25.46
N ARG A 153 16.16 -41.63 -25.83
CA ARG A 153 15.81 -40.53 -24.91
C ARG A 153 14.48 -39.90 -25.34
N PRO A 154 13.48 -39.81 -24.45
CA PRO A 154 12.25 -39.08 -24.75
C PRO A 154 12.54 -37.63 -25.13
N PRO A 155 11.67 -37.01 -25.95
CA PRO A 155 11.84 -35.61 -26.34
C PRO A 155 11.85 -34.70 -25.10
N PRO A 156 12.65 -33.61 -25.12
CA PRO A 156 12.63 -32.64 -24.04
C PRO A 156 11.28 -31.92 -24.01
N GLN A 157 10.78 -31.65 -22.82
CA GLN A 157 9.60 -30.84 -22.66
C GLN A 157 9.82 -29.43 -23.21
N ARG A 158 8.72 -28.77 -23.56
CA ARG A 158 8.75 -27.40 -24.03
C ARG A 158 7.62 -26.62 -23.38
N VAL A 159 8.01 -25.61 -22.61
CA VAL A 159 7.08 -24.65 -22.00
C VAL A 159 6.82 -23.54 -23.00
N CYS A 160 5.54 -23.27 -23.24
CA CYS A 160 5.08 -22.17 -24.08
C CYS A 160 4.71 -20.97 -23.24
N GLN A 161 4.08 -21.21 -22.09
CA GLN A 161 3.54 -20.17 -21.26
C GLN A 161 3.41 -20.63 -19.82
N ILE A 162 3.52 -19.67 -18.91
CA ILE A 162 3.18 -19.79 -17.50
C ILE A 162 2.05 -18.79 -17.23
N THR A 163 1.01 -19.23 -16.51
CA THR A 163 -0.17 -18.40 -16.21
C THR A 163 -0.50 -18.45 -14.70
N PRO A 164 -0.55 -17.29 -14.03
CA PRO A 164 -0.01 -16.02 -14.50
C PRO A 164 1.52 -16.09 -14.66
N ASP A 165 2.08 -15.22 -15.50
CA ASP A 165 3.52 -15.11 -15.73
C ASP A 165 4.25 -14.40 -14.57
N SER A 166 3.48 -13.82 -13.65
CA SER A 166 3.92 -13.23 -12.40
C SER A 166 3.01 -13.61 -11.25
N ALA A 167 3.58 -13.77 -10.05
CA ALA A 167 2.85 -13.92 -8.81
C ALA A 167 2.91 -12.61 -8.03
N GLU A 168 1.76 -12.12 -7.58
CA GLU A 168 1.68 -10.91 -6.76
C GLU A 168 1.66 -11.30 -5.29
N LEU A 169 2.49 -10.62 -4.49
CA LEU A 169 2.56 -10.79 -3.05
C LEU A 169 2.36 -9.46 -2.35
N HIS A 170 1.47 -9.44 -1.37
CA HIS A 170 1.29 -8.28 -0.50
C HIS A 170 2.03 -8.45 0.82
N SER A 171 2.58 -7.35 1.32
CA SER A 171 3.17 -7.34 2.66
C SER A 171 2.07 -7.60 3.72
N THR A 172 2.37 -8.46 4.70
CA THR A 172 1.45 -8.78 5.81
C THR A 172 1.58 -7.82 7.00
N GLY A 173 2.42 -6.78 6.90
CA GLY A 173 2.34 -5.58 7.75
C GLY A 173 2.88 -5.66 9.18
N GLN A 174 3.48 -6.76 9.67
CA GLN A 174 4.00 -6.79 11.06
C GLN A 174 5.38 -7.46 11.27
N SER A 175 5.97 -8.12 10.26
CA SER A 175 7.25 -8.82 10.43
C SER A 175 8.05 -9.04 9.13
N GLY A 176 7.76 -8.28 8.08
CA GLY A 176 8.40 -8.47 6.76
C GLY A 176 7.88 -9.71 6.01
N GLY A 177 6.79 -10.31 6.46
CA GLY A 177 6.13 -11.43 5.78
C GLY A 177 5.42 -10.97 4.50
N TRP A 178 5.36 -11.88 3.54
CA TRP A 178 4.66 -11.69 2.27
C TRP A 178 3.56 -12.74 2.14
N SER A 179 2.44 -12.36 1.54
CA SER A 179 1.35 -13.28 1.23
C SER A 179 0.97 -13.14 -0.23
N MET A 180 1.00 -14.25 -0.95
CA MET A 180 0.57 -14.31 -2.34
C MET A 180 -0.93 -14.01 -2.45
N THR A 181 -1.27 -12.98 -3.23
CA THR A 181 -2.64 -12.53 -3.50
C THR A 181 -3.11 -12.94 -4.89
N GLN A 182 -2.19 -13.08 -5.85
CA GLN A 182 -2.49 -13.55 -7.20
C GLN A 182 -1.53 -14.66 -7.64
N PRO A 183 -2.05 -15.78 -8.19
CA PRO A 183 -3.46 -16.15 -8.23
C PRO A 183 -4.00 -16.51 -6.82
N PRO A 184 -5.31 -16.30 -6.55
CA PRO A 184 -5.89 -16.46 -5.21
C PRO A 184 -5.90 -17.91 -4.70
N ASP A 185 -5.92 -18.89 -5.60
CA ASP A 185 -5.80 -20.31 -5.27
C ASP A 185 -4.34 -20.76 -5.07
N LYS A 186 -3.38 -19.84 -5.29
CA LYS A 186 -1.93 -20.09 -5.24
C LYS A 186 -1.47 -21.18 -6.22
N ILE A 187 -2.20 -21.37 -7.33
CA ILE A 187 -1.85 -22.34 -8.36
C ILE A 187 -1.43 -21.61 -9.64
N VAL A 188 -0.19 -21.81 -10.04
CA VAL A 188 0.32 -21.31 -11.32
C VAL A 188 0.30 -22.47 -12.34
N GLY A 189 -0.38 -22.27 -13.45
CA GLY A 189 -0.42 -23.23 -14.56
C GLY A 189 0.79 -23.07 -15.47
N VAL A 190 1.44 -24.18 -15.83
CA VAL A 190 2.50 -24.21 -16.85
C VAL A 190 2.00 -25.02 -18.03
N TYR A 191 2.01 -24.38 -19.20
CA TYR A 191 1.44 -24.91 -20.43
C TYR A 191 2.53 -25.15 -21.47
N GLY A 192 2.42 -26.27 -22.18
CA GLY A 192 3.46 -26.73 -23.06
C GLY A 192 3.14 -28.06 -23.73
N TYR A 193 4.17 -28.81 -24.09
CA TYR A 193 4.02 -30.17 -24.58
C TYR A 193 5.12 -31.09 -24.06
N ASP A 194 4.84 -32.38 -24.20
CA ASP A 194 5.69 -33.49 -23.79
C ASP A 194 6.04 -33.47 -22.31
N PHE A 195 5.13 -32.93 -21.48
CA PHE A 195 5.20 -33.13 -20.03
C PHE A 195 4.97 -34.60 -19.71
N ARG A 196 5.76 -35.12 -18.76
CA ARG A 196 5.68 -36.50 -18.31
C ARG A 196 5.70 -36.56 -16.79
N ALA A 197 4.91 -37.46 -16.23
CA ALA A 197 4.82 -37.64 -14.77
C ALA A 197 6.16 -38.08 -14.15
N ASP A 198 7.02 -38.76 -14.91
CA ASP A 198 8.36 -39.20 -14.49
C ASP A 198 9.46 -38.14 -14.72
N ALA A 199 9.13 -36.98 -15.29
CA ALA A 199 10.09 -35.94 -15.69
C ALA A 199 9.60 -34.53 -15.32
N LEU A 200 9.00 -34.40 -14.13
CA LEU A 200 8.56 -33.10 -13.61
C LEU A 200 9.74 -32.22 -13.19
N PRO A 201 9.60 -30.88 -13.30
CA PRO A 201 10.63 -29.95 -12.85
C PRO A 201 10.68 -29.89 -11.32
N THR A 202 11.82 -29.43 -10.81
CA THR A 202 11.95 -28.95 -9.42
C THR A 202 11.87 -27.43 -9.41
N VAL A 203 11.27 -26.85 -8.38
CA VAL A 203 11.19 -25.38 -8.25
C VAL A 203 12.25 -24.89 -7.27
N GLU A 204 12.98 -23.85 -7.68
CA GLU A 204 14.01 -23.19 -6.88
C GLU A 204 13.66 -21.71 -6.70
N LEU A 205 13.97 -21.15 -5.54
CA LEU A 205 13.97 -19.71 -5.35
C LEU A 205 15.35 -19.16 -5.71
N ARG A 206 15.41 -18.21 -6.65
CA ARG A 206 16.64 -17.55 -7.08
C ARG A 206 16.56 -16.05 -6.82
N ASN A 207 17.71 -15.44 -6.54
CA ASN A 207 17.81 -13.99 -6.43
C ASN A 207 17.89 -13.30 -7.81
N SER A 208 17.94 -11.97 -7.80
CA SER A 208 18.07 -11.14 -9.01
C SER A 208 19.37 -11.40 -9.80
N ALA A 209 20.42 -11.93 -9.17
CA ALA A 209 21.66 -12.35 -9.82
C ALA A 209 21.58 -13.79 -10.40
N GLY A 210 20.43 -14.46 -10.29
CA GLY A 210 20.22 -15.83 -10.78
C GLY A 210 20.84 -16.91 -9.88
N VAL A 211 21.28 -16.57 -8.68
CA VAL A 211 21.84 -17.52 -7.70
C VAL A 211 20.71 -18.16 -6.91
N THR A 212 20.73 -19.50 -6.80
CA THR A 212 19.77 -20.25 -5.99
C THR A 212 19.92 -19.91 -4.50
N LYS A 213 18.87 -19.34 -3.90
CA LYS A 213 18.76 -19.07 -2.46
C LYS A 213 18.44 -20.36 -1.71
N ARG A 214 17.44 -21.11 -2.19
CA ARG A 214 16.99 -22.37 -1.61
C ARG A 214 16.12 -23.18 -2.57
N ALA A 215 15.94 -24.45 -2.25
CA ALA A 215 14.84 -25.23 -2.80
C ALA A 215 13.49 -24.64 -2.35
N SER A 216 12.50 -24.66 -3.24
CA SER A 216 11.14 -24.24 -2.95
C SER A 216 10.30 -25.43 -2.46
N ALA A 217 9.34 -25.15 -1.60
CA ALA A 217 8.29 -26.08 -1.19
C ALA A 217 7.11 -26.10 -2.18
N VAL A 218 7.18 -25.36 -3.29
CA VAL A 218 6.19 -25.39 -4.36
C VAL A 218 6.06 -26.82 -4.88
N ALA A 219 4.85 -27.37 -4.77
CA ALA A 219 4.55 -28.71 -5.21
C ALA A 219 4.21 -28.71 -6.70
N VAL A 220 4.75 -29.66 -7.45
CA VAL A 220 4.50 -29.79 -8.89
C VAL A 220 3.57 -30.96 -9.15
N ALA A 221 2.43 -30.69 -9.78
CA ALA A 221 1.43 -31.70 -10.11
C ALA A 221 1.33 -31.89 -11.63
N PHE A 222 1.52 -33.13 -12.09
CA PHE A 222 1.22 -33.51 -13.46
C PHE A 222 -0.30 -33.50 -13.66
N VAL A 223 -0.80 -32.73 -14.64
CA VAL A 223 -2.22 -32.71 -15.00
C VAL A 223 -2.42 -33.47 -16.30
N THR A 224 -1.72 -33.04 -17.36
CA THR A 224 -1.72 -33.71 -18.66
C THR A 224 -0.35 -33.56 -19.33
N ARG A 225 -0.17 -34.21 -20.48
CA ARG A 225 1.01 -34.00 -21.34
C ARG A 225 1.16 -32.55 -21.86
N TYR A 226 0.15 -31.70 -21.63
CA TYR A 226 0.09 -30.30 -22.06
C TYR A 226 0.06 -29.30 -20.91
N GLN A 227 -0.15 -29.77 -19.68
CA GLN A 227 -0.30 -28.91 -18.51
C GLN A 227 0.29 -29.56 -17.25
N ILE A 228 1.04 -28.77 -16.49
CA ILE A 228 1.35 -29.04 -15.08
C ILE A 228 0.88 -27.86 -14.23
N ASN A 229 0.65 -28.11 -12.94
CA ASN A 229 0.31 -27.07 -11.98
C ASN A 229 1.42 -26.95 -10.94
N LEU A 230 1.78 -25.71 -10.61
CA LEU A 230 2.70 -25.36 -9.53
C LEU A 230 1.87 -24.81 -8.37
N ASN A 231 1.84 -25.54 -7.26
CA ASN A 231 1.08 -25.19 -6.07
C ASN A 231 1.99 -24.49 -5.05
N PHE A 232 1.77 -23.20 -4.88
CA PHE A 232 2.48 -22.33 -3.93
C PHE A 232 1.87 -22.35 -2.52
N GLY A 233 0.79 -23.10 -2.29
CA GLY A 233 0.14 -23.23 -0.97
C GLY A 233 1.10 -23.57 0.19
N PRO A 234 2.06 -24.51 0.03
CA PRO A 234 3.04 -24.85 1.06
C PRO A 234 4.24 -23.90 1.16
N GLU A 235 4.38 -22.94 0.24
CA GLU A 235 5.55 -22.08 0.15
C GLU A 235 5.49 -20.94 1.19
N SER A 236 6.60 -20.73 1.92
CA SER A 236 6.79 -19.53 2.75
C SER A 236 7.44 -18.43 1.93
N PHE A 237 6.94 -17.21 2.10
CA PHE A 237 7.40 -16.03 1.38
C PHE A 237 8.17 -15.04 2.25
N ASP A 238 8.45 -15.38 3.51
CA ASP A 238 9.01 -14.45 4.51
C ASP A 238 10.45 -13.97 4.19
N THR A 239 11.12 -14.64 3.26
CA THR A 239 12.54 -14.39 2.90
C THR A 239 12.71 -13.74 1.53
N LEU A 240 11.61 -13.28 0.92
CA LEU A 240 11.64 -12.68 -0.41
C LEU A 240 12.16 -11.25 -0.38
N ALA A 241 12.96 -10.94 -1.39
CA ALA A 241 13.44 -9.60 -1.68
C ALA A 241 13.06 -9.19 -3.11
N THR A 242 13.09 -7.88 -3.38
CA THR A 242 12.83 -7.34 -4.71
C THR A 242 13.76 -7.97 -5.75
N GLY A 243 13.18 -8.50 -6.83
CA GLY A 243 13.91 -9.17 -7.91
C GLY A 243 14.18 -10.66 -7.69
N ASP A 244 13.74 -11.25 -6.57
CA ASP A 244 13.68 -12.69 -6.43
C ASP A 244 12.66 -13.30 -7.42
N GLN A 245 12.93 -14.53 -7.87
CA GLN A 245 12.10 -15.26 -8.82
C GLN A 245 12.06 -16.76 -8.49
N TYR A 246 10.93 -17.40 -8.78
CA TYR A 246 10.86 -18.87 -8.75
C TYR A 246 11.23 -19.42 -10.12
N VAL A 247 12.06 -20.44 -10.14
CA VAL A 247 12.56 -21.05 -11.39
C VAL A 247 12.23 -22.53 -11.39
N ALA A 248 11.43 -22.96 -12.37
CA ALA A 248 11.24 -24.37 -12.68
C ALA A 248 12.47 -24.88 -13.44
N VAL A 249 13.21 -25.80 -12.82
CA VAL A 249 14.38 -26.46 -13.38
C VAL A 249 14.00 -27.85 -13.82
N TRP A 250 14.08 -28.09 -15.12
CA TRP A 250 13.70 -29.38 -15.71
C TRP A 250 14.85 -30.40 -15.69
N PRO A 251 14.56 -31.70 -15.88
CA PRO A 251 15.59 -32.75 -15.91
C PRO A 251 16.67 -32.54 -16.98
N ASP A 252 16.34 -31.91 -18.10
CA ASP A 252 17.27 -31.57 -19.18
C ASP A 252 18.04 -30.25 -18.93
N ARG A 253 17.90 -29.65 -17.74
CA ARG A 253 18.50 -28.39 -17.31
C ARG A 253 17.95 -27.13 -17.98
N THR A 254 16.89 -27.24 -18.77
CA THR A 254 16.15 -26.05 -19.20
C THR A 254 15.47 -25.41 -17.99
N VAL A 255 15.27 -24.09 -18.06
CA VAL A 255 14.70 -23.31 -16.97
C VAL A 255 13.57 -22.42 -17.44
N ASN A 256 12.54 -22.27 -16.62
CA ASN A 256 11.47 -21.30 -16.83
C ASN A 256 11.23 -20.51 -15.54
N ALA A 257 11.27 -19.19 -15.63
CA ALA A 257 11.13 -18.30 -14.49
C ALA A 257 9.71 -17.79 -14.31
N ILE A 258 9.35 -17.54 -13.05
CA ILE A 258 8.10 -16.96 -12.59
C ILE A 258 8.49 -15.72 -11.80
N THR A 259 8.08 -14.56 -12.30
CA THR A 259 8.45 -13.28 -11.70
C THR A 259 7.61 -13.03 -10.46
N LEU A 260 8.20 -12.42 -9.44
CA LEU A 260 7.49 -12.02 -8.23
C LEU A 260 7.28 -10.51 -8.23
N ALA A 261 6.03 -10.08 -8.07
CA ALA A 261 5.67 -8.69 -7.82
C ALA A 261 5.41 -8.51 -6.33
N LEU A 262 6.35 -7.85 -5.64
CA LEU A 262 6.24 -7.53 -4.21
C LEU A 262 5.53 -6.19 -4.03
N ILE A 263 4.30 -6.20 -3.52
CA ILE A 263 3.43 -5.04 -3.34
C ILE A 263 3.41 -4.66 -1.86
N VAL A 264 4.04 -3.55 -1.52
CA VAL A 264 3.89 -2.94 -0.20
C VAL A 264 2.66 -2.04 -0.25
N PRO A 265 1.63 -2.24 0.59
CA PRO A 265 0.42 -1.43 0.55
C PRO A 265 0.71 0.03 0.89
N ALA A 266 -0.22 0.92 0.53
CA ALA A 266 -0.20 2.31 0.97
C ALA A 266 -0.25 2.40 2.50
N SER A 267 0.51 3.33 3.05
CA SER A 267 0.60 3.60 4.48
C SER A 267 0.55 5.10 4.68
N LEU A 268 -0.55 5.60 5.24
CA LEU A 268 -0.84 7.03 5.32
C LEU A 268 -0.47 7.56 6.70
N HIS A 269 0.32 8.63 6.74
CA HIS A 269 0.80 9.25 7.97
C HIS A 269 0.59 10.77 7.99
N ILE A 270 0.25 11.29 9.17
CA ILE A 270 0.13 12.72 9.43
C ILE A 270 1.52 13.28 9.76
N VAL A 271 2.08 14.03 8.82
CA VAL A 271 3.40 14.66 8.98
C VAL A 271 3.32 15.89 9.89
N SER A 272 2.29 16.71 9.70
CA SER A 272 2.11 17.95 10.46
C SER A 272 0.66 18.41 10.44
N VAL A 273 0.28 19.14 11.49
CA VAL A 273 -1.00 19.81 11.63
C VAL A 273 -0.73 21.26 12.01
N GLU A 274 -1.26 22.18 11.22
CA GLU A 274 -1.22 23.62 11.47
C GLU A 274 -2.61 24.08 11.92
N MET A 275 -2.72 24.52 13.17
CA MET A 275 -3.94 25.11 13.75
C MET A 275 -3.58 26.00 14.96
N PRO A 276 -4.38 27.03 15.27
CA PRO A 276 -4.18 27.85 16.45
C PRO A 276 -4.43 27.05 17.75
N ALA A 277 -3.61 27.29 18.77
CA ALA A 277 -3.81 26.70 20.10
C ALA A 277 -4.92 27.41 20.91
N THR A 278 -5.24 28.67 20.57
CA THR A 278 -6.22 29.49 21.29
C THR A 278 -7.09 30.28 20.32
N VAL A 279 -8.40 30.33 20.56
CA VAL A 279 -9.39 31.08 19.74
C VAL A 279 -10.50 31.67 20.61
N ARG A 280 -11.29 32.60 20.08
CA ARG A 280 -12.49 33.14 20.72
C ARG A 280 -13.75 32.46 20.20
N ALA A 281 -14.65 32.09 21.11
CA ALA A 281 -15.95 31.52 20.78
C ALA A 281 -16.73 32.46 19.85
N VAL A 282 -17.52 31.94 18.90
CA VAL A 282 -18.41 32.68 17.99
C VAL A 282 -17.69 33.61 16.98
N ALA A 283 -16.47 34.07 17.25
CA ALA A 283 -15.76 35.06 16.44
C ALA A 283 -14.68 34.46 15.54
N ASP A 284 -13.85 33.58 16.09
CA ASP A 284 -12.72 33.03 15.35
C ASP A 284 -13.11 31.70 14.69
N SER A 285 -12.77 31.56 13.41
CA SER A 285 -13.01 30.34 12.64
C SER A 285 -11.70 29.56 12.48
N VAL A 286 -11.67 28.34 13.01
CA VAL A 286 -10.52 27.43 12.91
C VAL A 286 -10.58 26.65 11.61
N ARG A 287 -9.52 26.72 10.81
CA ARG A 287 -9.32 25.92 9.59
C ARG A 287 -7.99 25.17 9.70
N PRO A 288 -8.00 23.92 10.19
CA PRO A 288 -6.77 23.16 10.29
C PRO A 288 -6.22 22.85 8.90
N VAL A 289 -4.90 22.89 8.79
CA VAL A 289 -4.20 22.44 7.59
C VAL A 289 -3.35 21.24 7.96
N VAL A 290 -3.60 20.11 7.32
CA VAL A 290 -2.94 18.83 7.60
C VAL A 290 -2.10 18.42 6.42
N THR A 291 -0.88 17.97 6.69
CA THR A 291 0.00 17.40 5.67
C THR A 291 0.08 15.90 5.86
N VAL A 292 -0.29 15.15 4.82
CA VAL A 292 -0.32 13.69 4.80
C VAL A 292 0.79 13.18 3.87
N LEU A 293 1.48 12.13 4.27
CA LEU A 293 2.46 11.37 3.48
C LEU A 293 1.92 9.95 3.28
N ASN A 294 2.03 9.43 2.07
CA ASN A 294 1.95 7.98 1.84
C ASN A 294 3.37 7.41 1.84
N ASP A 295 3.81 6.80 2.93
CA ASP A 295 5.14 6.16 3.03
C ASP A 295 5.11 4.66 2.65
N GLY A 296 3.95 4.18 2.19
CA GLY A 296 3.79 2.85 1.60
C GLY A 296 4.40 2.75 0.19
N GLY A 297 4.45 1.52 -0.34
CA GLY A 297 5.02 1.24 -1.66
C GLY A 297 4.01 1.18 -2.80
N SER A 298 2.75 1.52 -2.55
CA SER A 298 1.69 1.61 -3.54
C SER A 298 0.88 2.90 -3.37
N ASP A 299 0.19 3.31 -4.42
CA ASP A 299 -0.78 4.40 -4.34
C ASP A 299 -1.89 4.04 -3.34
N SER A 300 -2.39 5.04 -2.62
CA SER A 300 -3.54 4.85 -1.74
C SER A 300 -4.83 4.70 -2.56
N HIS A 301 -5.75 3.88 -2.07
CA HIS A 301 -7.15 4.00 -2.48
C HIS A 301 -7.75 5.31 -1.99
N ALA A 302 -8.98 5.61 -2.40
CA ALA A 302 -9.72 6.74 -1.87
C ALA A 302 -9.87 6.63 -0.35
N PHE A 303 -9.58 7.73 0.35
CA PHE A 303 -9.68 7.81 1.80
C PHE A 303 -10.30 9.14 2.22
N GLN A 304 -10.56 9.26 3.52
CA GLN A 304 -11.10 10.48 4.10
C GLN A 304 -10.15 11.00 5.16
N ILE A 305 -9.99 12.31 5.20
CA ILE A 305 -9.39 13.00 6.33
C ILE A 305 -10.53 13.57 7.15
N THR A 306 -10.61 13.14 8.41
CA THR A 306 -11.64 13.56 9.34
C THR A 306 -11.03 14.43 10.43
N TRP A 307 -11.76 15.47 10.82
CA TRP A 307 -11.42 16.36 11.92
C TRP A 307 -12.60 16.47 12.87
N SER A 308 -12.37 16.14 14.13
CA SER A 308 -13.30 16.34 15.22
C SER A 308 -12.90 17.59 16.00
N PRO A 309 -13.65 18.70 15.92
CA PRO A 309 -13.35 19.91 16.69
C PRO A 309 -13.55 19.73 18.21
N GLY A 310 -14.33 18.71 18.61
CA GLY A 310 -14.66 18.37 19.99
C GLY A 310 -15.62 17.17 20.08
N PRO A 311 -15.78 16.53 21.26
CA PRO A 311 -16.52 15.26 21.41
C PRO A 311 -18.00 15.28 21.01
N ASN A 312 -18.63 16.46 20.95
CA ASN A 312 -20.02 16.65 20.56
C ASN A 312 -20.18 17.60 19.38
N ASP A 313 -19.06 17.99 18.75
CA ASP A 313 -19.05 18.89 17.61
C ASP A 313 -19.15 18.09 16.30
N PRO A 314 -19.75 18.66 15.24
CA PRO A 314 -19.92 17.93 13.98
C PRO A 314 -18.57 17.65 13.31
N LEU A 315 -18.36 16.37 12.95
CA LEU A 315 -17.18 15.92 12.22
C LEU A 315 -17.04 16.68 10.89
N LYS A 316 -15.82 17.11 10.58
CA LYS A 316 -15.46 17.74 9.31
C LYS A 316 -14.66 16.75 8.48
N THR A 317 -15.03 16.56 7.23
CA THR A 317 -14.42 15.54 6.37
C THR A 317 -13.99 16.13 5.04
N VAL A 318 -12.82 15.72 4.56
CA VAL A 318 -12.33 15.97 3.20
C VAL A 318 -12.09 14.62 2.50
N PRO A 319 -12.79 14.32 1.40
CA PRO A 319 -12.50 13.14 0.60
C PRO A 319 -11.21 13.36 -0.20
N VAL A 320 -10.37 12.32 -0.26
CA VAL A 320 -9.14 12.29 -1.06
C VAL A 320 -9.25 11.11 -2.02
N THR A 321 -9.07 11.35 -3.32
CA THR A 321 -9.22 10.32 -4.36
C THR A 321 -8.11 9.27 -4.29
N ASN A 322 -6.86 9.70 -4.14
CA ASN A 322 -5.67 8.88 -3.96
C ASN A 322 -4.51 9.77 -3.51
N LEU A 323 -3.45 9.13 -3.01
CA LEU A 323 -2.15 9.73 -2.74
C LEU A 323 -1.08 8.74 -3.21
N GLY A 324 -0.23 9.15 -4.14
CA GLY A 324 0.77 8.28 -4.75
C GLY A 324 1.81 7.77 -3.75
N ALA A 325 2.47 6.66 -4.06
CA ALA A 325 3.56 6.15 -3.20
C ALA A 325 4.68 7.19 -3.03
N GLY A 326 5.06 7.50 -1.78
CA GLY A 326 6.02 8.55 -1.44
C GLY A 326 5.49 9.99 -1.57
N GLU A 327 4.25 10.17 -2.02
CA GLU A 327 3.66 11.49 -2.22
C GLU A 327 3.29 12.13 -0.88
N LYS A 328 3.56 13.43 -0.78
CA LYS A 328 3.21 14.27 0.37
C LYS A 328 2.31 15.39 -0.09
N GLN A 329 1.12 15.49 0.50
CA GLN A 329 0.13 16.48 0.10
C GLN A 329 -0.48 17.18 1.30
N ARG A 330 -0.80 18.48 1.11
CA ARG A 330 -1.37 19.36 2.12
C ARG A 330 -2.86 19.56 1.84
N TYR A 331 -3.68 19.38 2.88
CA TYR A 331 -5.14 19.45 2.82
C TYR A 331 -5.66 20.49 3.80
N VAL A 332 -6.58 21.33 3.32
CA VAL A 332 -7.27 22.33 4.16
C VAL A 332 -8.62 21.76 4.56
N LEU A 333 -8.83 21.61 5.86
CA LEU A 333 -10.08 21.08 6.40
C LEU A 333 -11.17 22.17 6.44
N PRO A 334 -12.47 21.80 6.39
CA PRO A 334 -13.57 22.74 6.53
C PRO A 334 -13.47 23.53 7.83
N ALA A 335 -13.88 24.79 7.81
CA ALA A 335 -13.80 25.65 8.99
C ALA A 335 -14.78 25.23 10.09
N TYR A 336 -14.42 25.56 11.34
CA TYR A 336 -15.30 25.44 12.50
C TYR A 336 -15.20 26.68 13.40
N THR A 337 -16.34 27.15 13.88
CA THR A 337 -16.43 28.23 14.85
C THR A 337 -17.05 27.67 16.11
N TYR A 338 -16.34 27.76 17.23
CA TYR A 338 -16.78 27.18 18.50
C TYR A 338 -17.92 28.01 19.10
N PRO A 339 -19.06 27.41 19.47
CA PRO A 339 -20.20 28.18 20.00
C PRO A 339 -19.99 28.65 21.44
N ASN A 340 -19.14 27.96 22.21
CA ASN A 340 -18.96 28.21 23.64
C ASN A 340 -17.48 28.08 24.02
N ALA A 341 -17.06 28.87 25.01
CA ALA A 341 -15.75 28.79 25.63
C ALA A 341 -15.45 27.43 26.28
N GLY A 342 -14.18 27.19 26.61
CA GLY A 342 -13.67 25.98 27.24
C GLY A 342 -12.53 25.32 26.47
N SER A 343 -11.85 24.36 27.10
CA SER A 343 -10.81 23.56 26.47
C SER A 343 -11.43 22.43 25.65
N ARG A 344 -11.04 22.30 24.38
CA ARG A 344 -11.65 21.38 23.40
C ARG A 344 -10.62 20.37 22.93
N PRO A 345 -10.72 19.09 23.32
CA PRO A 345 -9.88 18.06 22.73
C PRO A 345 -10.31 17.89 21.27
N THR A 346 -9.34 17.92 20.37
CA THR A 346 -9.55 17.79 18.94
C THR A 346 -8.73 16.63 18.40
N ASP A 347 -9.27 15.94 17.41
CA ASP A 347 -8.59 14.81 16.75
C ASP A 347 -8.68 14.95 15.24
N ILE A 348 -7.57 14.67 14.56
CA ILE A 348 -7.50 14.58 13.10
C ILE A 348 -7.09 13.16 12.75
N GLN A 349 -7.88 12.49 11.92
CA GLN A 349 -7.65 11.12 11.51
C GLN A 349 -7.55 11.03 9.98
N VAL A 350 -6.63 10.19 9.50
CA VAL A 350 -6.42 9.91 8.07
C VAL A 350 -6.74 8.44 7.81
N GLY A 351 -7.90 8.20 7.18
CA GLY A 351 -8.41 6.84 6.97
C GLY A 351 -8.47 6.04 8.27
N SER A 352 -8.05 4.78 8.23
CA SER A 352 -7.84 3.95 9.42
C SER A 352 -6.38 3.86 9.86
N SER A 353 -5.50 4.67 9.27
CA SER A 353 -4.05 4.47 9.32
C SER A 353 -3.37 5.28 10.42
N ASP A 354 -3.79 6.52 10.65
CA ASP A 354 -3.11 7.42 11.59
C ASP A 354 -4.07 8.47 12.19
N SER A 355 -3.76 8.93 13.40
CA SER A 355 -4.51 10.00 14.07
C SER A 355 -3.64 10.92 14.92
N ARG A 356 -4.06 12.18 15.05
CA ARG A 356 -3.36 13.23 15.77
C ARG A 356 -4.31 13.95 16.71
N HIS A 357 -4.07 13.73 18.00
CA HIS A 357 -4.79 14.37 19.09
C HIS A 357 -4.14 15.71 19.45
N SER A 358 -4.95 16.71 19.78
CA SER A 358 -4.53 18.03 20.26
C SER A 358 -5.61 18.68 21.11
N VAL A 359 -5.36 19.87 21.62
CA VAL A 359 -6.32 20.65 22.41
C VAL A 359 -6.34 22.08 21.89
N ILE A 360 -7.54 22.65 21.76
CA ILE A 360 -7.76 24.07 21.45
C ILE A 360 -8.45 24.72 22.65
N ASP A 361 -7.87 25.79 23.17
CA ASP A 361 -8.47 26.58 24.22
C ASP A 361 -9.37 27.67 23.63
N VAL A 362 -10.66 27.60 23.91
CA VAL A 362 -11.66 28.55 23.42
C VAL A 362 -11.98 29.55 24.53
N THR A 363 -11.67 30.81 24.30
CA THR A 363 -11.96 31.93 25.20
C THR A 363 -13.37 32.49 24.93
N PRO A 364 -14.04 33.08 25.94
CA PRO A 364 -15.29 33.80 25.72
C PRO A 364 -15.14 34.91 24.68
N TYR A 365 -16.23 35.24 23.98
CA TYR A 365 -16.28 36.42 23.11
C TYR A 365 -17.19 37.47 23.73
N ALA A 366 -16.58 38.59 24.15
CA ALA A 366 -17.28 39.74 24.67
C ALA A 366 -17.01 40.93 23.74
N ASN A 367 -18.03 41.43 23.04
CA ASN A 367 -17.86 42.50 22.03
C ASN A 367 -18.88 43.64 22.12
N VAL A 368 -19.86 43.59 23.04
CA VAL A 368 -20.72 44.74 23.30
C VAL A 368 -20.16 45.52 24.47
N PRO A 369 -19.72 46.77 24.25
CA PRO A 369 -19.36 47.64 25.36
C PRO A 369 -20.62 48.01 26.14
N HIS A 370 -20.61 47.74 27.44
CA HIS A 370 -21.59 48.21 28.40
C HIS A 370 -20.94 49.23 29.32
N GLN A 371 -21.72 50.27 29.63
CA GLN A 371 -21.39 51.25 30.65
C GLN A 371 -22.50 51.22 31.69
N GLN A 372 -22.13 51.03 32.95
CA GLN A 372 -23.05 51.08 34.09
C GLN A 372 -22.54 52.13 35.06
N ASP A 373 -23.47 52.95 35.56
CA ASP A 373 -23.18 54.10 36.43
C ASP A 373 -23.94 53.93 37.75
N GLU A 374 -23.25 54.09 38.88
CA GLU A 374 -23.86 54.12 40.21
C GLU A 374 -23.50 55.41 40.96
N PRO A 375 -24.46 56.10 41.59
CA PRO A 375 -24.17 57.28 42.37
C PRO A 375 -23.39 56.91 43.63
N ILE A 376 -22.31 57.64 43.90
CA ILE A 376 -21.49 57.48 45.10
C ILE A 376 -21.53 58.75 45.94
N ARG A 377 -21.81 58.60 47.23
CA ARG A 377 -21.85 59.70 48.19
C ARG A 377 -21.34 59.25 49.55
N GLY A 378 -20.59 60.12 50.18
CA GLY A 378 -20.07 59.89 51.53
C GLY A 378 -19.87 61.21 52.23
N GLN A 379 -20.14 61.21 53.54
CA GLN A 379 -19.91 62.36 54.40
C GLN A 379 -19.24 61.88 55.68
N TRP A 380 -18.04 62.40 55.93
CA TRP A 380 -17.29 62.11 57.14
C TRP A 380 -18.10 62.58 58.36
N PRO A 381 -18.37 61.70 59.33
CA PRO A 381 -19.03 62.07 60.57
C PRO A 381 -18.04 62.93 61.35
N GLY A 382 -18.19 64.24 61.32
CA GLY A 382 -17.27 65.24 61.86
C GLY A 382 -17.10 65.24 63.40
N SER A 383 -17.21 64.10 64.08
CA SER A 383 -17.01 63.96 65.51
C SER A 383 -15.59 63.47 65.82
N GLY A 384 -14.60 64.35 65.68
CA GLY A 384 -13.34 64.28 66.45
C GLY A 384 -12.35 63.14 66.15
N GLY A 385 -12.13 62.77 64.89
CA GLY A 385 -10.98 61.92 64.53
C GLY A 385 -9.66 62.72 64.59
N GLU A 386 -8.57 62.10 65.05
CA GLU A 386 -7.24 62.73 64.97
C GLU A 386 -6.86 63.02 63.50
N PRO A 387 -6.01 64.03 63.24
CA PRO A 387 -5.51 64.31 61.89
C PRO A 387 -4.87 63.06 61.29
N GLY A 388 -5.27 62.71 60.06
CA GLY A 388 -4.66 61.61 59.32
C GLY A 388 -5.41 60.27 59.35
N TYR A 389 -6.54 60.15 60.05
CA TYR A 389 -7.40 58.99 59.87
C TYR A 389 -8.04 58.99 58.48
N THR A 390 -7.97 57.83 57.82
CA THR A 390 -8.60 57.59 56.54
C THR A 390 -9.82 56.68 56.68
N LYS A 391 -10.92 56.99 55.99
CA LYS A 391 -12.12 56.16 55.92
C LYS A 391 -12.37 55.73 54.49
N SER A 392 -12.40 54.42 54.29
CA SER A 392 -12.61 53.77 52.98
C SER A 392 -13.98 53.08 52.86
N ASP A 393 -14.64 52.81 53.99
CA ASP A 393 -15.92 52.13 54.04
C ASP A 393 -17.08 53.11 54.21
N TRP A 394 -17.74 53.43 53.09
CA TRP A 394 -18.92 54.31 53.04
C TRP A 394 -20.22 53.56 52.76
N GLY A 395 -20.19 52.22 52.70
CA GLY A 395 -21.33 51.42 52.24
C GLY A 395 -21.77 51.83 50.82
N LEU A 396 -20.81 52.03 49.91
CA LEU A 396 -21.12 52.39 48.52
C LEU A 396 -21.73 51.19 47.79
N ASP A 397 -22.72 51.46 46.94
CA ASP A 397 -23.35 50.44 46.12
C ASP A 397 -22.35 49.88 45.08
N ALA A 398 -22.40 48.56 44.89
CA ALA A 398 -21.58 47.85 43.92
C ALA A 398 -22.36 47.59 42.63
N ILE A 399 -21.67 47.63 41.49
CA ILE A 399 -22.23 47.28 40.19
C ILE A 399 -22.10 45.77 39.98
N THR A 400 -23.22 45.08 39.75
CA THR A 400 -23.21 43.66 39.36
C THR A 400 -23.14 43.55 37.84
N LEU A 401 -22.12 42.85 37.33
CA LEU A 401 -21.99 42.58 35.90
C LEU A 401 -22.87 41.41 35.46
N GLY A 402 -23.32 41.45 34.20
CA GLY A 402 -24.05 40.36 33.56
C GLY A 402 -23.22 39.07 33.43
N ASN A 403 -23.90 37.96 33.13
CA ASN A 403 -23.20 36.70 32.96
C ASN A 403 -22.27 36.72 31.74
N GLY A 404 -21.01 36.33 31.93
CA GLY A 404 -19.99 36.35 30.88
C GLY A 404 -19.43 37.75 30.55
N CYS A 405 -19.84 38.79 31.29
CA CYS A 405 -19.25 40.12 31.14
C CYS A 405 -17.87 40.18 31.81
N GLU A 406 -16.93 40.90 31.19
CA GLU A 406 -15.58 41.15 31.70
C GLU A 406 -15.29 42.65 31.74
N ILE A 407 -14.41 43.11 32.64
CA ILE A 407 -14.05 44.53 32.75
C ILE A 407 -13.30 44.98 31.49
N ASP A 408 -13.77 46.07 30.86
CA ASP A 408 -13.13 46.66 29.68
C ASP A 408 -11.98 47.59 30.10
N THR A 409 -10.80 47.00 30.28
CA THR A 409 -9.58 47.75 30.63
C THR A 409 -9.04 48.63 29.50
N SER A 410 -9.64 48.60 28.30
CA SER A 410 -9.30 49.55 27.23
C SER A 410 -9.94 50.93 27.40
N ARG A 411 -10.89 51.06 28.34
CA ARG A 411 -11.62 52.30 28.65
C ARG A 411 -11.42 52.72 30.10
N GLY A 412 -11.81 53.96 30.41
CA GLY A 412 -11.70 54.50 31.76
C GLY A 412 -10.24 54.70 32.20
N GLY A 413 -10.03 54.65 33.51
CA GLY A 413 -8.78 55.07 34.12
C GLY A 413 -8.61 56.59 34.07
N GLY A 414 -7.86 57.12 35.01
CA GLY A 414 -7.66 58.55 35.07
C GLY A 414 -6.92 58.97 36.32
N SER A 415 -6.60 60.26 36.36
CA SER A 415 -6.00 60.87 37.53
C SER A 415 -6.36 62.35 37.62
N PHE A 416 -6.35 62.88 38.83
CA PHE A 416 -6.48 64.30 39.08
C PHE A 416 -5.61 64.71 40.28
N THR A 417 -5.17 65.96 40.29
CA THR A 417 -4.33 66.49 41.36
C THR A 417 -5.17 67.17 42.43
N VAL A 418 -4.88 66.89 43.70
CA VAL A 418 -5.50 67.55 44.86
C VAL A 418 -4.44 68.22 45.71
N GLN A 419 -4.72 69.43 46.18
CA GLN A 419 -3.85 70.12 47.13
C GLN A 419 -4.10 69.60 48.55
N ASP A 420 -3.02 69.31 49.29
CA ASP A 420 -3.10 68.88 50.69
C ASP A 420 -3.85 69.95 51.51
N ILE A 421 -4.82 69.47 52.27
CA ILE A 421 -5.70 70.33 53.05
C ILE A 421 -5.03 70.95 54.28
N ASP A 422 -3.97 70.32 54.80
CA ASP A 422 -3.16 70.74 55.95
C ASP A 422 -1.92 71.55 55.51
N LYS A 423 -1.41 71.30 54.30
CA LYS A 423 -0.19 71.93 53.75
C LYS A 423 -0.46 72.56 52.38
N PRO A 424 -1.04 73.77 52.33
CA PRO A 424 -1.30 74.47 51.08
C PRO A 424 0.04 74.75 50.36
N GLY A 425 0.33 73.95 49.33
CA GLY A 425 1.60 73.95 48.60
C GLY A 425 2.11 72.54 48.28
N ILE A 426 1.57 71.51 48.94
CA ILE A 426 1.77 70.11 48.57
C ILE A 426 0.59 69.66 47.73
N GLU A 427 0.87 68.99 46.62
CA GLU A 427 -0.12 68.40 45.72
C GLU A 427 0.08 66.89 45.65
N TYR A 428 -1.02 66.13 45.62
CA TYR A 428 -1.02 64.69 45.41
C TYR A 428 -1.77 64.35 44.13
N LEU A 429 -1.23 63.39 43.38
CA LEU A 429 -1.92 62.81 42.25
C LEU A 429 -2.77 61.63 42.74
N ILE A 430 -4.09 61.74 42.60
CA ILE A 430 -5.01 60.63 42.81
C ILE A 430 -5.23 59.96 41.47
N SER A 431 -4.93 58.66 41.38
CA SER A 431 -5.14 57.86 40.17
C SER A 431 -6.10 56.70 40.46
N TYR A 432 -6.84 56.26 39.44
CA TYR A 432 -7.73 55.09 39.52
C TYR A 432 -7.57 54.19 38.28
N PRO A 433 -7.82 52.87 38.41
CA PRO A 433 -7.49 51.89 37.37
C PRO A 433 -8.37 52.01 36.11
N ALA A 434 -7.84 51.53 34.99
CA ALA A 434 -8.61 51.31 33.77
C ALA A 434 -9.73 50.27 33.99
N GLY A 435 -10.81 50.37 33.21
CA GLY A 435 -12.07 49.66 33.45
C GLY A 435 -13.09 50.47 34.27
N TYR A 436 -12.68 51.58 34.88
CA TYR A 436 -13.51 52.37 35.79
C TYR A 436 -13.39 53.88 35.54
N ALA A 437 -14.42 54.64 35.89
CA ALA A 437 -14.32 56.09 35.99
C ALA A 437 -15.01 56.62 37.25
N PHE A 438 -14.45 57.71 37.79
CA PHE A 438 -14.99 58.43 38.94
C PHE A 438 -15.26 59.87 38.50
N ASN A 439 -16.53 60.29 38.55
CA ASN A 439 -16.93 61.65 38.19
C ASN A 439 -17.54 62.35 39.41
N PHE A 440 -16.87 63.36 39.96
CA PHE A 440 -17.32 64.09 41.15
C PHE A 440 -17.91 65.45 40.78
N GLY A 441 -19.05 65.80 41.39
CA GLY A 441 -19.73 67.08 41.17
C GLY A 441 -19.31 68.18 42.15
N ASP A 442 -19.91 69.37 41.98
CA ASP A 442 -19.55 70.64 42.65
C ASP A 442 -19.59 70.62 44.19
N ASN A 443 -20.30 69.66 44.79
CA ASN A 443 -20.42 69.53 46.24
C ASN A 443 -19.29 68.72 46.89
N THR A 444 -18.26 68.35 46.13
CA THR A 444 -17.13 67.53 46.57
C THR A 444 -15.99 68.36 47.12
N ILE A 445 -15.49 68.01 48.30
CA ILE A 445 -14.31 68.65 48.91
C ILE A 445 -13.07 67.92 48.39
N TRP A 446 -12.56 68.38 47.24
CA TRP A 446 -11.43 67.76 46.53
C TRP A 446 -10.18 67.56 47.38
N ARG A 447 -9.89 68.51 48.28
CA ARG A 447 -8.69 68.47 49.14
C ARG A 447 -8.70 67.36 50.19
N SER A 448 -9.85 66.71 50.39
CA SER A 448 -10.00 65.62 51.36
C SER A 448 -9.73 64.24 50.77
N PHE A 449 -9.54 64.08 49.45
CA PHE A 449 -9.25 62.75 48.88
C PHE A 449 -7.84 62.28 49.22
N SER A 450 -7.74 61.01 49.60
CA SER A 450 -6.46 60.31 49.82
C SER A 450 -6.20 59.22 48.78
N ALA A 451 -7.24 58.50 48.33
CA ALA A 451 -7.13 57.48 47.29
C ALA A 451 -8.50 57.16 46.67
N LEU A 452 -8.49 56.70 45.43
CA LEU A 452 -9.62 56.09 44.73
C LEU A 452 -9.18 54.75 44.16
N ALA A 453 -10.00 53.72 44.35
CA ALA A 453 -9.77 52.41 43.79
C ALA A 453 -11.11 51.74 43.47
N ALA A 454 -11.06 50.64 42.73
CA ALA A 454 -12.19 49.77 42.51
C ALA A 454 -11.74 48.33 42.70
N ASN A 455 -12.55 47.52 43.37
CA ASN A 455 -12.32 46.10 43.55
C ASN A 455 -13.32 45.33 42.68
N TYR A 456 -12.85 44.31 41.96
CA TYR A 456 -13.73 43.41 41.22
C TYR A 456 -13.63 42.00 41.80
N ASP A 457 -14.74 41.52 42.36
CA ASP A 457 -14.90 40.13 42.74
C ASP A 457 -15.39 39.33 41.53
N GLN A 458 -14.52 38.51 40.95
CA GLN A 458 -14.83 37.71 39.76
C GLN A 458 -15.90 36.63 40.03
N GLN A 459 -16.00 36.10 41.26
CA GLN A 459 -16.97 35.07 41.60
C GLN A 459 -18.36 35.66 41.80
N ALA A 460 -18.45 36.79 42.52
CA ALA A 460 -19.71 37.49 42.72
C ALA A 460 -20.11 38.38 41.51
N ARG A 461 -19.15 38.68 40.62
CA ARG A 461 -19.24 39.65 39.52
C ARG A 461 -19.62 41.05 40.00
N LEU A 462 -19.06 41.44 41.15
CA LEU A 462 -19.34 42.71 41.81
C LEU A 462 -18.14 43.64 41.67
N ALA A 463 -18.37 44.81 41.07
CA ALA A 463 -17.42 45.91 41.03
C ALA A 463 -17.78 46.93 42.12
N THR A 464 -16.92 47.08 43.12
CA THR A 464 -17.15 47.95 44.28
C THR A 464 -16.19 49.14 44.27
N PRO A 465 -16.69 50.39 44.30
CA PRO A 465 -15.85 51.56 44.43
C PRO A 465 -15.29 51.68 45.84
N VAL A 466 -14.03 52.12 45.94
CA VAL A 466 -13.36 52.43 47.20
C VAL A 466 -12.93 53.88 47.17
N VAL A 467 -13.53 54.68 48.05
CA VAL A 467 -13.21 56.10 48.19
C VAL A 467 -12.58 56.32 49.54
N THR A 468 -11.34 56.80 49.56
CA THR A 468 -10.64 57.08 50.82
C THR A 468 -10.47 58.57 51.00
N LEU A 469 -11.05 59.12 52.08
CA LEU A 469 -10.83 60.50 52.49
C LEU A 469 -9.82 60.59 53.62
N LYS A 470 -9.06 61.68 53.70
CA LYS A 470 -8.22 62.08 54.82
C LYS A 470 -9.02 63.07 55.69
N GLY A 471 -9.26 62.73 56.95
CA GLY A 471 -9.98 63.58 57.89
C GLY A 471 -9.15 64.77 58.38
N LEU A 472 -9.80 65.94 58.52
CA LEU A 472 -9.28 67.11 59.22
C LEU A 472 -9.47 66.91 60.72
N GLY A 473 -8.42 66.50 61.42
CA GLY A 473 -8.42 66.60 62.87
C GLY A 473 -8.31 68.05 63.31
N SER A 474 -9.45 68.72 63.51
CA SER A 474 -9.46 70.04 64.16
C SER A 474 -9.66 69.85 65.67
N HIS A 475 -8.58 69.99 66.45
CA HIS A 475 -8.65 70.26 67.88
C HIS A 475 -8.51 71.76 68.12
N GLY A 476 -9.58 72.53 67.87
CA GLY A 476 -9.62 73.95 68.16
C GLY A 476 -11.05 74.43 68.46
N ILE A 477 -11.23 75.07 69.61
CA ILE A 477 -12.54 75.51 70.16
C ILE A 477 -13.30 76.51 69.26
N PHE A 478 -12.69 77.05 68.20
CA PHE A 478 -13.29 78.13 67.39
C PHE A 478 -13.30 77.92 65.87
N GLY A 479 -13.14 76.69 65.37
CA GLY A 479 -13.17 76.43 63.92
C GLY A 479 -13.95 75.18 63.55
N SER A 480 -15.27 75.28 63.37
CA SER A 480 -16.06 74.23 62.72
C SER A 480 -15.80 74.24 61.22
N ARG A 481 -14.76 73.54 60.76
CA ARG A 481 -14.69 73.17 59.34
C ARG A 481 -15.82 72.18 59.08
N GLY A 482 -16.59 72.42 58.01
CA GLY A 482 -17.72 71.56 57.65
C GLY A 482 -17.27 70.12 57.38
N PRO A 483 -18.17 69.14 57.50
CA PRO A 483 -17.85 67.72 57.32
C PRO A 483 -17.32 67.45 55.92
N GLU A 484 -16.23 66.67 55.82
CA GLU A 484 -15.68 66.24 54.53
C GLU A 484 -16.75 65.44 53.78
N ARG A 485 -16.98 65.76 52.52
CA ARG A 485 -18.01 65.10 51.72
C ARG A 485 -17.60 64.97 50.26
N PHE A 486 -18.06 63.91 49.63
CA PHE A 486 -18.03 63.74 48.18
C PHE A 486 -19.41 63.37 47.66
N ASN A 487 -19.67 63.77 46.43
CA ASN A 487 -20.84 63.39 45.67
C ASN A 487 -20.44 63.21 44.20
N GLY A 488 -20.68 62.03 43.65
CA GLY A 488 -20.27 61.71 42.29
C GLY A 488 -20.92 60.44 41.75
N THR A 489 -20.32 59.92 40.69
CA THR A 489 -20.73 58.71 39.98
C THR A 489 -19.54 57.78 39.82
N PHE A 490 -19.75 56.50 40.09
CA PHE A 490 -18.83 55.42 39.78
C PHE A 490 -19.33 54.70 38.53
N THR A 491 -18.49 54.68 37.49
CA THR A 491 -18.78 54.04 36.21
C THR A 491 -17.92 52.80 36.04
N VAL A 492 -18.52 51.69 35.61
CA VAL A 492 -17.83 50.46 35.21
C VAL A 492 -18.02 50.26 33.71
N TYR A 493 -16.90 50.12 32.99
CA TYR A 493 -16.88 49.69 31.60
C TYR A 493 -16.70 48.18 31.56
N SER A 494 -17.61 47.49 30.87
CA SER A 494 -17.52 46.04 30.68
C SER A 494 -17.77 45.66 29.23
N MET A 495 -17.22 44.53 28.82
CA MET A 495 -17.55 43.86 27.57
C MET A 495 -18.45 42.70 27.92
N CYS A 496 -19.65 42.65 27.34
CA CYS A 496 -20.58 41.54 27.55
C CYS A 496 -20.81 40.74 26.26
N PRO A 497 -21.16 39.45 26.39
CA PRO A 497 -21.76 38.70 25.28
C PRO A 497 -23.10 39.33 24.89
N GLN A 498 -23.44 39.29 23.60
CA GLN A 498 -24.73 39.73 23.07
C GLN A 498 -25.91 38.93 23.61
#